data_AF-A0A354SP05-F1
#
_entry.id   AF-A0A354SP05-F1
#
_cell.length_a   1.000
_cell.length_b   1.000
_cell.length_c   1.000
_cell.angle_alpha   90.00
_cell.angle_beta   90.00
_cell.angle_gamma   90.00
#
_symmetry.space_group_name_H-M   'P 1'
#
loop_
_entity.id
_entity.type
_entity.pdbx_description
1 polymer ?
#
loop_
_entity_poly.entity_id
_entity_poly.type
_entity_poly.pdbx_seq_one_letter_code
_entity_poly.pdbx_strand_id
1 'polypeptide(L)'
;MWQIEDILRGFHFNMQEIEKNIISRFSLPDEKKEKVREWYFSLVQSMQEEGITQHGHLKMVQETLNKLVEIHTHLLKEGKDTPYIEAFQKALPHIVSIRASAKENAKGEIETCFEELYGILLLHLKHKEITSQTQ
;
A
#
# COMPACT_ATOMS: atom_id res chain seq x y z
N MET A 1 3.79 -3.80 -1.15
CA MET A 1 2.73 -4.82 -0.94
C MET A 1 1.41 -4.42 -1.58
N TRP A 2 0.88 -3.21 -1.39
CA TRP A 2 -0.41 -2.81 -1.98
C TRP A 2 -0.46 -2.94 -3.52
N GLN A 3 0.59 -2.48 -4.21
CA GLN A 3 0.73 -2.70 -5.65
C GLN A 3 0.68 -4.18 -6.05
N ILE A 4 1.27 -5.06 -5.24
CA ILE A 4 1.28 -6.50 -5.52
C ILE A 4 -0.12 -7.07 -5.35
N GLU A 5 -0.84 -6.70 -4.29
CA GLU A 5 -2.22 -7.11 -4.06
C GLU A 5 -3.14 -6.66 -5.22
N ASP A 6 -2.97 -5.43 -5.70
CA ASP A 6 -3.74 -4.92 -6.85
C ASP A 6 -3.39 -5.61 -8.16
N ILE A 7 -2.11 -5.95 -8.36
CA ILE A 7 -1.69 -6.78 -9.49
C ILE A 7 -2.35 -8.16 -9.43
N LEU A 8 -2.36 -8.80 -8.25
CA LEU A 8 -3.00 -10.11 -8.06
C LEU A 8 -4.49 -10.05 -8.37
N ARG A 9 -5.19 -9.01 -7.90
CA ARG A 9 -6.60 -8.75 -8.25
C ARG A 9 -6.79 -8.51 -9.74
N GLY A 10 -5.91 -7.73 -10.36
CA GLY A 10 -5.94 -7.42 -11.79
C GLY A 10 -5.79 -8.66 -12.68
N PHE A 11 -5.06 -9.67 -12.22
CA PHE A 11 -4.94 -10.98 -12.87
C PHE A 11 -5.98 -12.00 -12.38
N HIS A 12 -6.98 -11.57 -11.60
CA HIS A 12 -8.01 -12.44 -11.02
C HIS A 12 -7.42 -13.64 -10.27
N PHE A 13 -6.26 -13.45 -9.62
CA PHE A 13 -5.52 -14.50 -8.92
C PHE A 13 -5.13 -15.71 -9.79
N ASN A 14 -5.08 -15.54 -11.13
CA ASN A 14 -4.68 -16.59 -12.05
C ASN A 14 -3.14 -16.70 -12.13
N MET A 15 -2.59 -17.76 -11.54
CA MET A 15 -1.15 -18.00 -11.52
C MET A 15 -0.53 -18.20 -12.90
N GLN A 16 -1.27 -18.71 -13.88
CA GLN A 16 -0.76 -18.88 -15.24
C GLN A 16 -0.53 -17.52 -15.90
N GLU A 17 -1.45 -16.57 -15.70
CA GLU A 17 -1.31 -15.21 -16.20
C GLU A 17 -0.22 -14.43 -15.46
N ILE A 18 -0.12 -14.59 -14.13
CA ILE A 18 0.94 -13.97 -13.33
C ILE A 18 2.32 -14.46 -13.79
N GLU A 19 2.47 -15.76 -14.03
CA GLU A 19 3.72 -16.33 -14.50
C GLU A 19 4.11 -15.81 -15.88
N LYS A 20 3.15 -15.84 -16.82
CA LYS A 20 3.36 -15.40 -18.20
C LYS A 20 3.67 -13.91 -18.29
N ASN A 21 3.00 -13.06 -17.51
CA ASN A 21 3.09 -11.61 -17.68
C ASN A 21 4.08 -10.93 -16.73
N ILE A 22 4.41 -11.56 -15.59
CA ILE A 22 5.28 -10.97 -14.56
C ILE A 22 6.55 -11.80 -14.40
N ILE A 23 6.40 -13.07 -14.00
CA ILE A 23 7.54 -13.89 -13.59
C ILE A 23 8.50 -14.15 -14.77
N SER A 24 7.94 -14.42 -15.96
CA SER A 24 8.69 -14.67 -17.19
C SER A 24 9.60 -13.50 -17.60
N ARG A 25 9.24 -12.26 -17.22
CA ARG A 25 9.97 -11.04 -17.57
C ARG A 25 11.23 -10.84 -16.73
N PHE A 26 11.36 -11.55 -15.61
CA PHE A 26 12.59 -11.49 -14.81
C PHE A 26 13.72 -12.26 -15.49
N SER A 27 14.85 -11.60 -15.71
CA SER A 27 16.09 -12.22 -16.18
C SER A 27 16.82 -12.89 -15.00
N LEU A 28 16.19 -13.92 -14.43
CA LEU A 28 16.69 -14.69 -13.29
C LEU A 28 16.96 -16.16 -13.66
N PRO A 29 17.90 -16.83 -12.98
CA PRO A 29 18.05 -18.28 -13.05
C PRO A 29 16.76 -19.01 -12.62
N ASP A 30 16.53 -20.20 -13.17
CA ASP A 30 15.29 -20.96 -12.96
C ASP A 30 14.98 -21.24 -11.48
N GLU A 31 16.00 -21.57 -10.68
CA GLU A 31 15.82 -21.79 -9.24
C GLU A 31 15.28 -20.54 -8.51
N LYS A 32 15.72 -19.35 -8.93
CA LYS A 32 15.22 -18.08 -8.36
C LYS A 32 13.83 -17.74 -8.88
N LYS A 33 13.52 -18.07 -10.14
CA LYS A 33 12.17 -17.90 -10.70
C LYS A 33 11.16 -18.76 -9.96
N GLU A 34 11.52 -19.99 -9.60
CA GLU A 34 10.62 -20.87 -8.85
C GLU A 34 10.32 -20.30 -7.46
N LYS A 35 11.33 -19.77 -6.75
CA LYS A 35 11.10 -19.07 -5.47
C LYS A 35 10.17 -17.85 -5.61
N VAL A 36 10.29 -17.11 -6.70
CA VAL A 36 9.39 -15.98 -6.99
C VAL A 36 7.96 -16.49 -7.26
N ARG A 37 7.81 -17.59 -7.98
CA ARG A 37 6.52 -18.23 -8.24
C ARG A 37 5.86 -18.71 -6.95
N GLU A 38 6.59 -19.41 -6.11
CA GLU A 38 6.13 -19.87 -4.79
C GLU A 38 5.68 -18.70 -3.93
N TRP A 39 6.42 -17.58 -3.94
CA TRP A 39 6.04 -16.38 -3.21
C TRP A 39 4.75 -15.75 -3.73
N TYR A 40 4.57 -15.63 -5.05
CA TYR A 40 3.29 -15.15 -5.62
C TYR A 40 2.14 -16.11 -5.30
N PHE A 41 2.39 -17.42 -5.37
CA PHE A 41 1.39 -18.43 -5.02
C PHE A 41 0.95 -18.32 -3.56
N SER A 42 1.89 -18.18 -2.62
CA SER A 42 1.56 -18.04 -1.20
C SER A 42 0.75 -16.77 -0.95
N LEU A 43 1.06 -15.66 -1.63
CA LEU A 43 0.26 -14.43 -1.52
C LEU A 43 -1.16 -14.60 -2.04
N VAL A 44 -1.33 -15.29 -3.18
CA VAL A 44 -2.67 -15.60 -3.72
C VAL A 44 -3.47 -16.41 -2.71
N GLN A 45 -2.89 -17.46 -2.14
CA GLN A 45 -3.53 -18.28 -1.13
C GLN A 45 -3.92 -17.46 0.10
N SER A 46 -3.00 -16.67 0.66
CA SER A 46 -3.29 -15.84 1.83
C SER A 46 -4.41 -14.85 1.56
N MET A 47 -4.45 -14.18 0.41
CA MET A 47 -5.53 -13.24 0.07
C MET A 47 -6.90 -13.94 -0.08
N GLN A 48 -6.92 -15.18 -0.56
CA GLN A 48 -8.14 -15.98 -0.69
C GLN A 48 -8.62 -16.48 0.68
N GLU A 49 -7.71 -17.01 1.50
CA GLU A 49 -7.99 -17.50 2.85
C GLU A 49 -8.47 -16.38 3.78
N GLU A 50 -7.88 -15.20 3.67
CA GLU A 50 -8.30 -14.00 4.41
C GLU A 50 -9.57 -13.34 3.83
N GLY A 51 -10.06 -13.80 2.68
CA GLY A 51 -11.30 -13.30 2.07
C GLY A 51 -11.20 -11.88 1.46
N ILE A 52 -9.99 -11.37 1.24
CA ILE A 52 -9.71 -9.99 0.78
C ILE A 52 -9.51 -9.90 -0.75
N THR A 53 -10.21 -10.75 -1.48
CA THR A 53 -10.05 -10.89 -2.94
C THR A 53 -10.56 -9.68 -3.72
N GLN A 54 -11.50 -8.91 -3.16
CA GLN A 54 -12.07 -7.73 -3.81
C GLN A 54 -11.49 -6.41 -3.26
N HIS A 55 -11.32 -6.31 -1.95
CA HIS A 55 -10.85 -5.12 -1.28
C HIS A 55 -10.07 -5.48 0.00
N GLY A 56 -9.39 -4.50 0.59
CA GLY A 56 -8.60 -4.68 1.82
C GLY A 56 -7.13 -5.01 1.55
N HIS A 57 -6.39 -5.27 2.62
CA HIS A 57 -4.97 -5.60 2.58
C HIS A 57 -4.71 -6.86 3.39
N LEU A 58 -3.65 -7.60 3.05
CA LEU A 58 -3.23 -8.76 3.82
C LEU A 58 -3.03 -8.38 5.29
N LYS A 59 -3.37 -9.27 6.21
CA LYS A 59 -3.23 -9.03 7.64
C LYS A 59 -1.82 -8.59 8.02
N MET A 60 -0.78 -9.19 7.43
CA MET A 60 0.62 -8.80 7.65
C MET A 60 0.88 -7.32 7.29
N VAL A 61 0.23 -6.82 6.24
CA VAL A 61 0.33 -5.42 5.81
C VAL A 61 -0.36 -4.51 6.82
N GLN A 62 -1.55 -4.89 7.28
CA GLN A 62 -2.28 -4.16 8.31
C GLN A 62 -1.49 -4.12 9.63
N GLU A 63 -0.88 -5.23 10.04
CA GLU A 63 -0.04 -5.31 11.23
C GLU A 63 1.19 -4.38 11.14
N THR A 64 1.78 -4.27 9.95
CA THR A 64 2.89 -3.34 9.71
C THR A 64 2.43 -1.89 9.82
N LEU A 65 1.27 -1.57 9.25
CA LEU A 65 0.67 -0.24 9.35
C LEU A 65 0.33 0.12 10.80
N ASN A 66 -0.23 -0.81 11.57
CA ASN A 66 -0.55 -0.61 12.98
C ASN A 66 0.69 -0.29 13.81
N LYS A 67 1.83 -0.97 13.55
CA LYS A 67 3.10 -0.63 14.21
C LYS A 67 3.55 0.79 13.88
N LEU A 68 3.35 1.27 12.65
CA LEU A 68 3.66 2.64 12.29
C LEU A 68 2.75 3.64 13.01
N VAL A 69 1.46 3.33 13.16
CA VAL A 69 0.51 4.14 13.95
C VAL A 69 0.92 4.19 15.43
N GLU A 70 1.37 3.07 16.00
CA GLU A 70 1.87 3.02 17.38
C GLU A 70 3.11 3.91 17.56
N ILE A 71 4.07 3.81 16.64
CA ILE A 71 5.28 4.65 16.64
C ILE A 71 4.90 6.13 16.50
N HIS A 72 4.04 6.47 15.54
CA HIS A 72 3.53 7.83 15.35
C HIS A 72 2.92 8.39 16.63
N THR A 73 2.02 7.63 17.26
CA THR A 73 1.34 8.02 18.51
C THR A 73 2.34 8.22 19.64
N HIS A 74 3.34 7.33 19.74
CA HIS A 74 4.40 7.44 20.73
C HIS A 74 5.24 8.71 20.54
N LEU A 75 5.69 9.00 19.32
CA LEU A 75 6.48 10.20 19.00
C LEU A 75 5.72 11.50 19.32
N LEU A 76 4.43 11.57 19.00
CA LEU A 76 3.60 12.72 19.33
C LEU A 76 3.40 12.88 20.84
N LYS A 77 3.19 11.77 21.57
CA LYS A 77 2.97 11.80 23.01
C LYS A 77 4.23 12.18 23.78
N GLU A 78 5.39 11.68 23.36
CA GLU A 78 6.66 12.02 24.02
C GLU A 78 7.04 13.49 23.78
N GLY A 79 6.74 14.04 22.61
CA GLY A 79 6.98 15.45 22.31
C GLY A 79 8.46 15.84 22.17
N LYS A 80 9.38 14.87 22.11
CA LYS A 80 10.83 15.09 22.12
C LYS A 80 11.47 15.10 20.74
N ASP A 81 10.84 14.46 19.76
CA ASP A 81 11.34 14.42 18.38
C ASP A 81 10.84 15.65 17.61
N THR A 82 11.56 16.77 17.75
CA THR A 82 11.22 18.03 17.09
C THR A 82 11.11 17.89 15.56
N PRO A 83 12.06 17.26 14.85
CA PRO A 83 11.94 17.07 13.40
C PRO A 83 10.66 16.34 12.99
N TYR A 84 10.29 15.27 13.70
CA TYR A 84 9.06 14.54 13.41
C TYR A 84 7.80 15.39 13.65
N ILE A 85 7.74 16.08 14.78
CA ILE A 85 6.59 16.92 15.15
C ILE A 85 6.40 18.05 14.13
N GLU A 86 7.48 18.73 13.73
CA GLU A 86 7.41 19.78 12.71
C GLU A 86 6.96 19.24 11.35
N ALA A 87 7.45 18.07 10.94
CA ALA A 87 7.03 17.42 9.71
C ALA A 87 5.53 17.06 9.75
N PHE A 88 5.07 16.49 10.87
CA PHE A 88 3.67 16.16 11.06
C PHE A 88 2.78 17.41 11.07
N GLN A 89 3.18 18.48 11.75
CA GLN A 89 2.44 19.75 11.76
C GLN A 89 2.31 20.35 10.35
N LYS A 90 3.34 20.24 9.51
CA LYS A 90 3.28 20.67 8.11
C LYS A 90 2.32 19.81 7.28
N ALA A 91 2.27 18.51 7.54
CA ALA A 91 1.39 17.58 6.82
C ALA A 91 -0.07 17.64 7.30
N LEU A 92 -0.31 18.01 8.55
CA LEU A 92 -1.62 17.93 9.21
C LEU A 92 -2.76 18.63 8.44
N PRO A 93 -2.60 19.86 7.89
CA PRO A 93 -3.66 20.49 7.10
C PRO A 93 -4.08 19.66 5.88
N HIS A 94 -3.11 19.02 5.21
CA HIS A 94 -3.37 18.14 4.06
C HIS A 94 -4.09 16.87 4.49
N ILE A 95 -3.63 16.23 5.58
CA ILE A 95 -4.26 15.03 6.15
C ILE A 95 -5.72 15.32 6.50
N VAL A 96 -6.01 16.44 7.17
CA VAL A 96 -7.37 16.86 7.51
C VAL A 96 -8.22 17.09 6.26
N SER A 97 -7.67 17.74 5.23
CA SER A 97 -8.37 17.99 3.96
C SER A 97 -8.76 16.68 3.25
N ILE A 98 -7.82 15.73 3.15
CA ILE A 98 -8.06 14.43 2.51
C ILE A 98 -9.12 13.65 3.29
N ARG A 99 -8.99 13.59 4.63
CA ARG A 99 -9.95 12.89 5.50
C ARG A 99 -11.36 13.48 5.43
N ALA A 100 -11.49 14.81 5.32
CA ALA A 100 -12.78 15.47 5.15
C ALA A 100 -13.48 15.03 3.86
N SER A 101 -12.72 14.71 2.81
CA SER A 101 -13.24 14.24 1.53
C SER A 101 -13.70 12.78 1.58
N ALA A 102 -13.15 11.98 2.50
CA ALA A 102 -13.47 10.56 2.70
C ALA A 102 -14.76 10.30 3.52
N LYS A 103 -15.36 11.34 4.11
CA LYS A 103 -16.61 11.27 4.92
C LYS A 103 -16.58 10.11 5.95
N GLU A 104 -17.50 9.16 5.84
CA GLU A 104 -17.69 8.03 6.77
C GLU A 104 -16.57 6.97 6.68
N ASN A 105 -15.74 7.02 5.62
CA ASN A 105 -14.61 6.12 5.43
C ASN A 105 -13.27 6.77 5.81
N ALA A 106 -13.29 7.85 6.60
CA ALA A 106 -12.08 8.54 7.02
C ALA A 106 -11.18 7.63 7.88
N LYS A 107 -10.02 7.28 7.31
CA LYS A 107 -9.04 6.43 7.97
C LYS A 107 -8.19 7.20 8.99
N GLY A 108 -7.33 6.47 9.71
CA GLY A 108 -6.33 7.07 10.60
C GLY A 108 -5.30 7.89 9.82
N GLU A 109 -4.62 8.83 10.47
CA GLU A 109 -3.74 9.81 9.82
C GLU A 109 -2.61 9.16 9.01
N ILE A 110 -1.94 8.16 9.58
CA ILE A 110 -0.87 7.43 8.89
C ILE A 110 -1.41 6.65 7.70
N GLU A 111 -2.54 5.97 7.85
CA GLU A 111 -3.15 5.22 6.75
C GLU A 111 -3.56 6.15 5.60
N THR A 112 -4.17 7.30 5.92
CA THR A 112 -4.48 8.33 4.93
C THR A 112 -3.23 8.77 4.16
N CYS A 113 -2.12 9.03 4.84
CA CYS A 113 -0.86 9.39 4.17
C CYS A 113 -0.40 8.30 3.19
N PHE A 114 -0.47 7.02 3.58
CA PHE A 114 -0.08 5.92 2.70
C PHE A 114 -1.02 5.74 1.51
N GLU A 115 -2.33 5.90 1.71
CA GLU A 115 -3.32 5.90 0.62
C GLU A 115 -3.07 7.01 -0.39
N GLU A 116 -2.81 8.22 0.08
CA GLU A 116 -2.54 9.35 -0.79
C GLU A 116 -1.25 9.16 -1.59
N LEU A 117 -0.16 8.76 -0.91
CA LEU A 117 1.12 8.49 -1.57
C LEU A 117 1.00 7.37 -2.60
N TYR A 118 0.22 6.32 -2.29
CA TYR A 118 -0.05 5.26 -3.24
C TYR A 118 -0.92 5.73 -4.42
N GLY A 119 -1.92 6.57 -4.16
CA GLY A 119 -2.73 7.23 -5.19
C GLY A 119 -1.88 8.05 -6.17
N ILE A 120 -0.96 8.86 -5.65
CA ILE A 120 0.02 9.64 -6.42
C ILE A 120 0.88 8.71 -7.30
N LEU A 121 1.38 7.61 -6.74
CA LEU A 121 2.15 6.62 -7.49
C LEU A 121 1.32 6.02 -8.64
N LEU A 122 0.06 5.68 -8.41
CA LEU A 122 -0.83 5.15 -9.45
C LEU A 122 -1.10 6.16 -10.57
N LEU A 123 -1.21 7.46 -10.24
CA LEU A 123 -1.37 8.52 -11.25
C LEU A 123 -0.12 8.63 -12.14
N HIS A 124 1.06 8.62 -11.54
CA HIS A 124 2.33 8.61 -12.26
C HIS A 124 2.47 7.41 -13.20
N LEU A 125 2.15 6.20 -12.72
CA LEU A 125 2.22 4.97 -13.53
C LEU A 125 1.25 4.98 -14.72
N LYS A 126 0.15 5.72 -14.63
CA LYS A 126 -0.84 5.88 -15.71
C LYS A 126 -0.47 6.99 -16.71
N HIS A 127 0.70 7.64 -16.56
CA HIS A 127 1.08 8.84 -17.31
C HIS A 127 -0.01 9.93 -17.31
N LYS A 128 -0.86 9.98 -16.28
CA LYS A 128 -1.85 11.04 -16.10
C LYS A 128 -1.17 12.19 -15.38
N GLU A 129 -1.33 13.42 -15.89
CA GLU A 129 -0.81 14.62 -15.24
C GLU A 129 -1.36 14.72 -13.81
N ILE A 130 -0.47 14.93 -12.83
CA ILE A 130 -0.88 15.34 -11.49
C ILE A 130 -1.39 16.76 -11.60
N THR A 131 -2.70 16.94 -11.45
CA THR A 131 -3.31 18.26 -11.43
C THR A 131 -3.29 18.81 -10.01
N SER A 132 -3.53 20.11 -9.86
CA SER A 132 -3.55 20.82 -8.57
C SER A 132 -4.66 20.37 -7.60
N GLN A 133 -5.53 19.44 -8.00
CA GLN A 133 -6.46 18.75 -7.09
C GLN A 133 -5.85 17.52 -6.38
N THR A 134 -4.68 17.08 -6.85
CA THR A 134 -3.94 15.90 -6.34
C THR A 134 -2.57 16.29 -5.77
N GLN A 135 -2.37 17.58 -5.45
CA GLN A 135 -1.17 18.13 -4.80
C GLN A 135 -1.49 18.63 -3.39
#